data_AF-A0A2M7KM14-F1
#
_entry.id   AF-A0A2M7KM14-F1
#
_cell.length_a   1.000
_cell.length_b   1.000
_cell.length_c   1.000
_cell.angle_alpha   90.00
_cell.angle_beta   90.00
_cell.angle_gamma   90.00
#
_symmetry.space_group_name_H-M   'P 1'
#
loop_
_entity.id
_entity.type
_entity.pdbx_description
1 polymer ?
#
loop_
_entity_poly.entity_id
_entity_poly.type
_entity_poly.pdbx_seq_one_letter_code
_entity_poly.pdbx_strand_id
1 'polypeptide(L)'
;MGHMISVELEEPAFGVLKQCAHKLGKDPAEVSAEWIRAALNRVVQDPMFELAGAFESDLPDWVERHDEYLGQGLLKEMQGGGER
;
A
#
# COMPACT_ATOMS: atom_id res chain seq x y z
N MET A 1 -17.39 -14.00 11.97
CA MET A 1 -16.53 -14.74 12.94
C MET A 1 -15.38 -13.83 13.31
N GLY A 2 -14.93 -13.83 14.57
CA GLY A 2 -13.80 -13.02 15.02
C GLY A 2 -12.50 -13.85 15.03
N HIS A 3 -11.38 -13.23 14.65
CA HIS A 3 -10.05 -13.82 14.72
C HIS A 3 -9.16 -12.95 15.62
N MET A 4 -8.25 -13.58 16.38
CA MET A 4 -7.32 -12.88 17.26
C MET A 4 -5.93 -12.90 16.64
N ILE A 5 -5.29 -11.74 16.62
CA ILE A 5 -3.89 -11.57 16.20
C ILE A 5 -3.11 -10.99 17.36
N SER A 6 -1.88 -11.48 17.56
CA SER A 6 -0.93 -10.91 18.51
C SER A 6 0.13 -10.15 17.72
N VAL A 7 0.41 -8.90 18.11
CA VAL A 7 1.35 -8.02 17.42
C VAL A 7 2.34 -7.49 18.45
N GLU A 8 3.62 -7.64 18.17
CA GLU A 8 4.68 -7.04 18.97
C GLU A 8 4.97 -5.64 18.42
N LEU A 9 4.98 -4.64 19.32
CA LEU A 9 5.25 -3.25 18.99
C LEU A 9 6.45 -2.78 19.79
N GLU A 10 7.30 -1.97 19.18
CA GLU A 10 8.36 -1.28 19.92
C GLU A 10 7.76 -0.36 21.00
N GLU A 11 8.43 -0.23 22.14
CA GLU A 11 7.94 0.56 23.28
C GLU A 11 7.53 2.01 22.92
N PRO A 12 8.26 2.75 22.05
CA PRO A 12 7.83 4.08 21.64
C PRO A 12 6.47 4.08 20.94
N ALA A 13 6.25 3.13 20.03
CA ALA A 13 4.99 3.00 19.29
C ALA A 13 3.84 2.61 20.23
N PHE A 14 4.08 1.65 21.13
CA PHE A 14 3.09 1.24 22.12
C PHE A 14 2.76 2.38 23.10
N GLY A 15 3.76 3.18 23.49
CA GLY A 15 3.57 4.37 24.32
C GLY A 15 2.64 5.40 23.67
N VAL A 16 2.80 5.66 22.37
CA VAL A 16 1.90 6.55 21.60
C VAL A 16 0.48 5.99 21.57
N LEU A 17 0.33 4.69 21.30
CA LEU A 17 -0.98 4.03 21.29
C LEU A 17 -1.72 4.19 22.63
N LYS A 18 -1.04 3.95 23.76
CA LYS A 18 -1.62 4.14 25.11
C LYS A 18 -2.13 5.57 25.31
N GLN A 19 -1.36 6.57 24.90
CA GLN A 19 -1.75 7.97 25.04
C GLN A 19 -2.97 8.30 24.18
N CYS A 20 -3.02 7.80 22.94
CA CYS A 20 -4.17 7.95 22.06
C CYS A 20 -5.43 7.30 22.67
N ALA A 21 -5.31 6.07 23.15
CA ALA A 21 -6.41 5.34 23.78
C ALA A 21 -6.94 6.06 25.03
N HIS A 22 -6.03 6.56 25.88
CA HIS A 22 -6.39 7.36 27.04
C HIS A 22 -7.16 8.63 26.67
N LYS A 23 -6.69 9.39 25.66
CA LYS A 23 -7.38 10.60 25.18
C LYS A 23 -8.77 10.30 24.61
N LEU A 24 -8.96 9.11 24.04
CA LEU A 24 -10.23 8.66 23.47
C LEU A 24 -11.14 7.97 24.49
N GLY A 25 -10.68 7.76 25.73
CA GLY A 25 -11.43 7.04 26.76
C GLY A 25 -11.63 5.55 26.44
N LYS A 26 -10.73 4.95 25.66
CA LYS A 26 -10.82 3.57 25.17
C LYS A 26 -9.64 2.73 25.64
N ASP A 27 -9.77 1.41 25.50
CA ASP A 27 -8.67 0.48 25.70
C ASP A 27 -7.71 0.49 24.49
N PRO A 28 -6.37 0.37 24.69
CA PRO A 28 -5.42 0.27 23.59
C PRO A 28 -5.73 -0.82 22.56
N ALA A 29 -6.26 -1.97 22.98
CA ALA A 29 -6.66 -3.05 22.08
C ALA A 29 -7.87 -2.64 21.21
N GLU A 30 -8.83 -1.91 21.77
CA GLU A 30 -9.99 -1.41 21.03
C GLU A 30 -9.55 -0.41 19.94
N VAL A 31 -8.71 0.56 20.30
CA VAL A 31 -8.16 1.54 19.35
C VAL A 31 -7.35 0.84 18.26
N SER A 32 -6.54 -0.15 18.63
CA SER A 32 -5.76 -0.94 17.67
C SER A 32 -6.66 -1.68 16.69
N ALA A 33 -7.70 -2.36 17.19
CA ALA A 33 -8.65 -3.08 16.34
C ALA A 33 -9.39 -2.12 15.38
N GLU A 34 -9.78 -0.93 15.85
CA GLU A 34 -10.40 0.09 15.00
C GLU A 34 -9.46 0.60 13.92
N TRP A 35 -8.20 0.86 14.26
CA TRP A 35 -7.18 1.33 13.30
C TRP A 35 -6.84 0.27 12.27
N ILE A 36 -6.66 -0.99 12.70
CA ILE A 36 -6.45 -2.12 11.79
C ILE A 36 -7.65 -2.26 10.85
N ARG A 37 -8.88 -2.21 11.37
CA ARG A 37 -10.09 -2.26 10.53
C ARG A 37 -10.14 -1.11 9.54
N ALA A 38 -9.80 0.11 9.96
CA ALA A 38 -9.79 1.28 9.08
C ALA A 38 -8.72 1.15 7.99
N ALA A 39 -7.53 0.66 8.32
CA ALA A 39 -6.46 0.42 7.35
C ALA A 39 -6.86 -0.67 6.34
N LEU A 40 -7.39 -1.80 6.81
CA LEU A 40 -7.85 -2.89 5.95
C LEU A 40 -9.04 -2.49 5.07
N ASN A 41 -9.97 -1.68 5.58
CA ASN A 41 -11.06 -1.16 4.74
C ASN A 41 -10.55 -0.32 3.57
N ARG A 42 -9.46 0.45 3.75
CA ARG A 42 -8.85 1.18 2.62
C ARG A 42 -8.33 0.23 1.56
N VAL A 43 -7.67 -0.85 1.99
CA VAL A 43 -7.16 -1.89 1.09
C VAL A 43 -8.28 -2.60 0.35
N VAL A 44 -9.34 -3.01 1.06
CA VAL A 44 -10.49 -3.71 0.46
C VAL A 44 -11.28 -2.83 -0.51
N GLN A 45 -11.34 -1.51 -0.24
CA GLN A 45 -12.08 -0.57 -1.08
C GLN A 45 -11.21 0.09 -2.16
N ASP A 46 -9.91 -0.23 -2.22
CA ASP A 46 -9.03 0.29 -3.25
C ASP A 46 -9.20 -0.57 -4.52
N PRO A 47 -9.84 -0.05 -5.59
CA PRO A 47 -10.03 -0.79 -6.83
C PRO A 47 -8.71 -1.13 -7.53
N MET A 48 -7.62 -0.44 -7.18
CA MET A 48 -6.29 -0.70 -7.71
C MET A 48 -5.52 -1.74 -6.89
N PHE A 49 -5.98 -2.13 -5.70
CA PHE A 49 -5.27 -3.10 -4.87
C PHE A 49 -5.18 -4.48 -5.51
N GLU A 50 -6.16 -4.86 -6.34
CA GLU A 50 -6.10 -6.09 -7.16
C GLU A 50 -4.93 -6.10 -8.15
N LEU A 51 -4.40 -4.92 -8.48
CA LEU A 51 -3.25 -4.73 -9.37
C LEU A 51 -1.92 -4.60 -8.61
N ALA A 52 -1.94 -4.62 -7.28
CA ALA A 52 -0.73 -4.60 -6.47
C ALA A 52 0.11 -5.86 -6.74
N GLY A 53 1.29 -5.66 -7.33
CA GLY A 53 2.16 -6.77 -7.75
C GLY A 53 1.72 -7.47 -9.04
N ALA A 54 0.72 -6.95 -9.78
CA ALA A 54 0.29 -7.53 -11.05
C ALA A 54 1.30 -7.33 -12.19
N PHE A 55 2.27 -6.43 -12.02
CA PHE A 55 3.32 -6.17 -12.98
C PHE A 55 4.67 -6.62 -12.39
N GLU A 56 5.19 -7.71 -12.92
CA GLU A 56 6.59 -8.09 -12.78
C GLU A 56 7.34 -7.54 -13.99
N SER A 57 8.37 -6.74 -13.73
CA SER A 57 9.22 -6.14 -14.76
C SER A 57 10.67 -6.30 -14.36
N ASP A 58 11.52 -6.61 -15.32
CA ASP A 58 12.99 -6.62 -15.14
C ASP A 58 13.58 -5.20 -15.00
N LEU A 59 12.73 -4.17 -15.02
CA LEU A 59 13.10 -2.77 -14.79
C LEU A 59 12.91 -2.42 -13.31
N PRO A 60 13.99 -2.40 -12.50
CA PRO A 60 13.91 -2.22 -11.05
C PRO A 60 13.48 -0.80 -10.62
N ASP A 61 13.57 0.18 -11.52
CA ASP A 61 13.26 1.61 -11.34
C ASP A 61 12.05 2.06 -12.18
N TRP A 62 11.20 1.11 -12.61
CA TRP A 62 10.04 1.41 -13.44
C TRP A 62 9.10 2.43 -12.78
N VAL A 63 8.92 2.38 -11.46
CA VAL A 63 8.01 3.31 -10.77
C VAL A 63 8.49 4.75 -10.92
N GLU A 64 9.78 4.98 -10.74
CA GLU A 64 10.43 6.30 -10.79
C GLU A 64 10.57 6.84 -12.22
N ARG A 65 10.70 5.96 -13.22
CA ARG A 65 11.03 6.34 -14.61
C ARG A 65 10.00 5.89 -15.64
N HIS A 66 8.79 5.53 -15.22
CA HIS A 66 7.75 5.01 -16.11
C HIS A 66 7.52 5.93 -17.32
N ASP A 67 7.47 7.25 -17.14
CA ASP A 67 7.28 8.21 -18.24
C ASP A 67 8.38 8.13 -19.30
N GLU A 68 9.64 7.97 -18.88
CA GLU A 68 10.78 7.85 -19.80
C GLU A 68 10.67 6.55 -20.59
N TYR A 69 10.38 5.45 -19.93
CA TYR A 69 10.23 4.15 -20.57
C TYR A 69 9.04 4.09 -21.53
N LEU A 70 7.90 4.68 -21.15
CA LEU A 70 6.73 4.84 -22.03
C LEU A 70 7.09 5.67 -23.26
N GLY A 71 7.81 6.79 -23.07
CA GLY A 71 8.28 7.63 -24.17
C GLY A 71 9.21 6.89 -25.14
N GLN A 72 10.16 6.10 -24.62
CA GLN A 72 11.04 5.26 -25.43
C GLN A 72 10.26 4.20 -26.22
N GLY A 73 9.24 3.58 -25.61
CA GLY A 73 8.35 2.61 -26.26
C GLY A 73 7.59 3.24 -27.44
N LEU A 74 6.95 4.38 -27.21
CA LEU A 74 6.22 5.13 -28.24
C LEU A 74 7.12 5.56 -29.39
N LEU A 75 8.32 6.06 -29.11
CA LEU A 75 9.31 6.42 -30.13
C LEU A 75 9.69 5.22 -31.00
N LYS A 76 9.90 4.05 -30.40
CA LYS A 76 10.19 2.81 -31.14
C LYS A 76 9.02 2.39 -32.02
N GLU A 77 7.78 2.46 -31.52
CA GLU A 77 6.59 2.15 -32.33
C GLU A 77 6.40 3.13 -33.50
N MET A 78 6.62 4.42 -33.26
CA MET A 78 6.54 5.45 -34.31
C MET A 78 7.64 5.30 -35.37
N GLN A 79 8.83 4.83 -34.98
CA GLN A 79 9.94 4.57 -35.90
C GLN A 79 9.80 3.21 -36.62
N GLY A 80 9.14 2.23 -36.02
CA GLY A 80 8.87 0.91 -36.60
C GLY A 80 7.57 0.81 -37.41
N GLY A 81 6.66 1.78 -37.30
CA GLY A 81 5.41 1.85 -38.07
C GLY A 81 5.56 2.19 -39.56
N GLY A 82 6.80 2.29 -40.06
CA GLY A 82 7.13 2.54 -41.47
C GLY A 82 7.37 1.29 -42.32
N GLU A 83 7.35 0.08 -41.74
CA GLU A 83 7.49 -1.18 -42.47
C GLU A 83 6.23 -2.04 -42.33
N ARG A 84 5.19 -1.67 -43.07
CA ARG A 84 4.13 -2.57 -43.54
C ARG A 84 3.77 -2.25 -44.97
#